data_AF-A0A5C9CBJ8-F1
#
_entry.id   AF-A0A5C9CBJ8-F1
#
_cell.length_a   1.000
_cell.length_b   1.000
_cell.length_c   1.000
_cell.angle_alpha   90.00
_cell.angle_beta   90.00
_cell.angle_gamma   90.00
#
_symmetry.space_group_name_H-M   'P 1'
#
loop_
_entity.id
_entity.type
_entity.pdbx_description
1 polymer ?
#
loop_
_entity_poly.entity_id
_entity_poly.type
_entity_poly.pdbx_seq_one_letter_code
_entity_poly.pdbx_strand_id
1 'polypeptide(L)'
;MGYPGINGFRASYAGSFAWFDLSANTPTNLTVHPFCYMDATAIFNERITASEALTNMQYYFDTVKEVGGNCIFILHNHFLTQQTSFIEWRNSYADFLLRNFTR
;
A
#
# COMPACT_ATOMS: atom_id res chain seq x y z
N MET A 1 0.51 -2.54 -9.24
CA MET A 1 1.44 -3.68 -9.21
C MET A 1 2.28 -3.60 -7.95
N GLY A 2 2.34 -4.69 -7.18
CA GLY A 2 3.08 -4.76 -5.91
C GLY A 2 3.47 -6.21 -5.61
N TYR A 3 4.03 -6.45 -4.42
CA TYR A 3 4.38 -7.79 -3.95
C TYR A 3 3.25 -8.40 -3.10
N PRO A 4 2.99 -9.71 -3.22
CA PRO A 4 2.05 -10.40 -2.34
C PRO A 4 2.65 -10.80 -0.99
N GLY A 5 3.99 -10.92 -0.88
CA GLY A 5 4.67 -11.47 0.30
C GLY A 5 5.37 -10.46 1.20
N ILE A 6 5.53 -9.21 0.75
CA ILE A 6 6.17 -8.13 1.51
C ILE A 6 5.61 -6.79 1.04
N ASN A 7 5.53 -5.80 1.91
CA ASN A 7 5.15 -4.45 1.56
C ASN A 7 6.32 -3.72 0.88
N GLY A 8 6.01 -2.89 -0.11
CA GLY A 8 6.97 -2.16 -0.94
C GLY A 8 6.59 -2.14 -2.42
N PHE A 9 7.33 -1.34 -3.18
CA PHE A 9 7.11 -1.21 -4.62
C PHE A 9 7.82 -2.31 -5.41
N ARG A 10 7.05 -3.14 -6.12
CA ARG A 10 7.61 -4.18 -7.00
C ARG A 10 8.48 -3.64 -8.13
N ALA A 11 8.12 -2.46 -8.66
CA ALA A 11 8.86 -1.79 -9.71
C ALA A 11 9.96 -0.85 -9.18
N SER A 12 10.16 -0.79 -7.85
CA SER A 12 11.02 0.22 -7.19
C SER A 12 10.73 1.66 -7.63
N TYR A 13 9.48 1.92 -8.02
CA TYR A 13 9.02 3.19 -8.57
C TYR A 13 7.62 3.49 -8.04
N ALA A 14 7.42 4.73 -7.58
CA ALA A 14 6.17 5.18 -6.96
C ALA A 14 5.24 5.94 -7.93
N GLY A 15 5.68 6.17 -9.18
CA GLY A 15 4.86 6.81 -10.21
C GLY A 15 4.13 5.79 -11.09
N SER A 16 3.17 6.29 -11.86
CA SER A 16 2.52 5.50 -12.92
C SER A 16 3.40 5.43 -14.16
N PHE A 17 3.40 4.32 -14.89
CA PHE A 17 4.19 4.15 -16.11
C PHE A 17 3.51 3.18 -17.09
N ALA A 18 3.85 3.28 -18.38
CA ALA A 18 3.36 2.35 -19.39
C ALA A 18 4.01 0.96 -19.23
N TRP A 19 3.22 -0.11 -19.34
CA TRP A 19 3.75 -1.46 -19.43
C TRP A 19 4.58 -1.60 -20.71
N PHE A 20 5.78 -2.17 -20.58
CA PHE A 20 6.72 -2.34 -21.68
C PHE A 20 6.64 -3.76 -22.24
N ASP A 21 6.38 -3.89 -23.53
CA ASP A 21 6.47 -5.16 -24.23
C ASP A 21 7.92 -5.40 -24.67
N LEU A 22 8.60 -6.31 -23.98
CA LEU A 22 9.99 -6.67 -24.29
C LEU A 22 10.14 -7.34 -25.66
N SER A 23 9.13 -8.09 -26.11
CA SER A 23 9.19 -8.82 -27.38
C SER A 23 9.08 -7.88 -28.59
N ALA A 24 8.21 -6.88 -28.49
CA ALA A 24 8.02 -5.84 -29.50
C ALA A 24 8.94 -4.62 -29.29
N ASN A 25 9.67 -4.57 -28.18
CA ASN A 25 10.56 -3.48 -27.77
C ASN A 25 9.88 -2.10 -27.79
N THR A 26 8.67 -2.01 -27.25
CA THR A 26 7.85 -0.79 -27.28
C THR A 26 6.94 -0.67 -26.05
N PRO A 27 6.66 0.54 -25.54
CA PRO A 27 5.62 0.74 -24.55
C PRO A 27 4.24 0.42 -25.13
N THR A 28 3.35 -0.08 -24.28
CA THR A 28 1.95 -0.35 -24.62
C THR A 28 1.04 0.76 -24.08
N ASN A 29 -0.24 0.75 -24.46
CA ASN A 29 -1.24 1.67 -23.91
C ASN A 29 -1.74 1.26 -22.51
N LEU A 30 -1.21 0.20 -21.91
CA LEU A 30 -1.56 -0.25 -20.56
C LEU A 30 -0.74 0.53 -19.53
N THR A 31 -1.41 1.30 -18.67
CA THR A 31 -0.76 2.03 -17.57
C THR A 31 -0.71 1.18 -16.30
N VAL A 32 0.48 1.02 -15.74
CA VAL A 32 0.71 0.41 -14.43
C VAL A 32 0.64 1.47 -13.35
N HIS A 33 -0.19 1.21 -12.34
CA HIS A 33 -0.22 1.95 -11.08
C HIS A 33 0.38 1.08 -9.97
N PRO A 34 1.62 1.35 -9.52
CA PRO A 34 2.23 0.62 -8.41
C PRO A 34 1.51 0.89 -7.09
N PHE A 35 1.47 -0.11 -6.21
CA PHE A 35 1.02 0.06 -4.83
C PHE A 35 2.14 -0.42 -3.91
N CYS A 36 2.26 0.18 -2.73
CA CYS A 36 3.33 -0.11 -1.78
C CYS A 36 2.87 -0.85 -0.52
N TYR A 37 1.56 -0.89 -0.25
CA TYR A 37 1.06 -1.49 0.98
C TYR A 37 -0.20 -2.32 0.73
N MET A 38 -0.27 -3.47 1.39
CA MET A 38 -1.46 -4.31 1.45
C MET A 38 -1.59 -4.89 2.87
N ASP A 39 -2.74 -4.70 3.49
CA ASP A 39 -3.00 -5.19 4.86
C ASP A 39 -2.91 -6.72 4.98
N ALA A 40 -3.43 -7.48 4.02
CA ALA A 40 -3.30 -8.94 3.99
C ALA A 40 -1.82 -9.37 3.96
N THR A 41 -0.96 -8.61 3.30
CA THR A 41 0.49 -8.84 3.30
C THR A 41 1.08 -8.60 4.69
N ALA A 42 0.76 -7.47 5.32
CA ALA A 42 1.20 -7.16 6.67
C ALA A 42 0.74 -8.23 7.69
N ILE A 43 -0.52 -8.64 7.61
CA ILE A 43 -1.13 -9.60 8.55
C ILE A 43 -0.60 -11.01 8.35
N PHE A 44 -0.68 -11.55 7.14
CA PHE A 44 -0.49 -12.99 6.93
C PHE A 44 0.93 -13.37 6.51
N ASN A 45 1.63 -12.48 5.81
CA ASN A 45 2.97 -12.75 5.30
C ASN A 45 4.05 -12.17 6.22
N GLU A 46 3.99 -10.86 6.50
CA GLU A 46 4.97 -10.19 7.38
C GLU A 46 4.70 -10.47 8.87
N ARG A 47 3.45 -10.78 9.22
CA ARG A 47 2.99 -11.11 10.58
C ARG A 47 3.34 -10.03 11.59
N ILE A 48 3.22 -8.78 11.17
CA ILE A 48 3.43 -7.59 12.02
C ILE A 48 2.14 -7.21 12.73
N THR A 49 2.28 -6.46 13.82
CA THR A 49 1.15 -5.91 14.57
C THR A 49 0.48 -4.74 13.82
N ALA A 50 -0.77 -4.43 14.17
CA ALA A 50 -1.48 -3.28 13.59
C ALA A 50 -0.74 -1.94 13.84
N SER A 51 -0.10 -1.79 15.00
CA SER A 51 0.71 -0.61 15.35
C SER A 51 1.95 -0.49 14.45
N GLU A 52 2.71 -1.57 14.26
CA GLU A 52 3.84 -1.59 13.32
C GLU A 52 3.37 -1.31 11.88
N ALA A 53 2.22 -1.85 11.51
CA ALA A 53 1.65 -1.63 10.20
C ALA A 53 1.22 -0.16 10.00
N LEU A 54 0.69 0.50 11.02
CA LEU A 54 0.41 1.94 11.02
C LEU A 54 1.69 2.77 10.86
N THR A 55 2.77 2.39 11.56
CA THR A 55 4.09 3.00 11.35
C THR A 55 4.56 2.86 9.91
N ASN A 56 4.41 1.66 9.32
CA ASN A 56 4.79 1.41 7.93
C ASN A 56 3.92 2.21 6.94
N MET A 57 2.61 2.28 7.17
CA MET A 57 1.69 3.12 6.38
C MET A 57 2.12 4.59 6.41
N GLN A 58 2.45 5.14 7.58
CA GLN A 58 2.93 6.52 7.69
C GLN A 58 4.27 6.72 6.98
N TYR A 59 5.21 5.78 7.14
CA TYR A 59 6.49 5.82 6.44
C TYR A 59 6.31 5.88 4.92
N TYR A 60 5.53 4.97 4.33
CA TYR A 60 5.28 4.99 2.89
C TYR A 60 4.57 6.27 2.45
N PHE A 61 3.59 6.73 3.22
CA PHE A 61 2.87 7.96 2.90
C PHE A 61 3.80 9.17 2.85
N ASP A 62 4.64 9.36 3.87
CA ASP A 62 5.55 10.50 3.95
C ASP A 62 6.63 10.43 2.87
N THR A 63 7.29 9.28 2.69
CA THR A 63 8.34 9.10 1.68
C THR A 63 7.81 9.26 0.26
N VAL A 64 6.65 8.69 -0.07
CA VAL A 64 6.07 8.80 -1.41
C VAL A 64 5.64 10.24 -1.70
N LYS A 65 5.08 10.93 -0.70
CA LYS A 65 4.71 12.33 -0.81
C LYS A 65 5.91 13.24 -1.03
N GLU A 66 7.03 12.99 -0.34
CA GLU A 66 8.28 13.76 -0.48
C GLU A 66 8.80 13.75 -1.92
N VAL A 67 8.68 12.60 -2.62
CA VAL A 67 9.14 12.45 -4.01
C VAL A 67 8.05 12.76 -5.05
N GLY A 68 6.87 13.22 -4.63
CA GLY A 68 5.75 13.52 -5.52
C GLY A 68 5.15 12.29 -6.22
N GLY A 69 5.29 11.10 -5.64
CA GLY A 69 4.75 9.86 -6.18
C GLY A 69 3.28 9.60 -5.82
N ASN A 70 2.75 8.47 -6.30
CA ASN A 70 1.39 8.01 -6.01
C ASN A 70 1.41 6.99 -4.86
N CYS A 71 0.96 7.39 -3.68
CA CYS A 71 0.82 6.49 -2.55
C CYS A 71 -0.50 5.72 -2.65
N ILE A 72 -0.43 4.44 -2.98
CA ILE A 72 -1.60 3.56 -3.15
C ILE A 72 -1.49 2.40 -2.18
N PHE A 73 -2.53 2.24 -1.36
CA PHE A 73 -2.71 1.14 -0.42
C PHE A 73 -3.86 0.25 -0.88
N ILE A 74 -3.74 -1.06 -0.65
CA ILE A 74 -4.83 -2.03 -0.80
C ILE A 74 -5.27 -2.43 0.59
N LEU A 75 -6.51 -2.05 0.95
CA LEU A 75 -7.13 -2.43 2.21
C LEU A 75 -8.33 -3.33 1.93
N HIS A 76 -8.36 -4.52 2.54
CA HIS A 76 -9.44 -5.48 2.35
C HIS A 76 -10.59 -5.17 3.31
N ASN A 77 -11.80 -5.10 2.77
CA ASN A 77 -13.04 -4.90 3.53
C ASN A 77 -13.25 -5.92 4.66
N HIS A 78 -12.68 -7.12 4.54
CA HIS A 78 -12.73 -8.15 5.57
C HIS A 78 -12.20 -7.67 6.95
N PHE A 79 -11.20 -6.78 6.95
CA PHE A 79 -10.59 -6.25 8.17
C PHE A 79 -11.30 -4.99 8.70
N LEU A 80 -12.26 -4.43 7.95
CA LEU A 80 -13.15 -3.37 8.41
C LEU A 80 -14.31 -3.96 9.21
N THR A 81 -14.00 -4.46 10.41
CA THR A 81 -14.91 -5.29 11.21
C THR A 81 -14.93 -4.89 12.68
N GLN A 82 -15.89 -5.41 13.45
CA GLN A 82 -15.95 -5.31 14.92
C GLN A 82 -15.37 -6.56 15.61
N GLN A 83 -14.86 -7.53 14.85
CA GLN A 83 -14.24 -8.73 15.43
C GLN A 83 -12.97 -8.36 16.22
N THR A 84 -12.86 -8.88 17.44
CA THR A 84 -11.74 -8.59 18.35
C THR A 84 -10.37 -8.86 17.73
N SER A 85 -10.25 -9.89 16.88
CA SER A 85 -8.99 -10.23 16.20
C SER A 85 -8.49 -9.18 15.19
N PHE A 86 -9.39 -8.34 14.67
CA PHE A 86 -9.07 -7.36 13.62
C PHE A 86 -9.41 -5.92 13.99
N ILE A 87 -9.88 -5.70 15.23
CA ILE A 87 -10.33 -4.38 15.68
C ILE A 87 -9.20 -3.32 15.61
N GLU A 88 -7.98 -3.71 15.99
CA GLU A 88 -6.81 -2.84 15.98
C GLU A 88 -6.37 -2.44 14.57
N TRP A 89 -6.61 -3.31 13.57
CA TRP A 89 -6.34 -3.00 12.17
C TRP A 89 -7.29 -1.93 11.64
N ARG A 90 -8.59 -2.10 11.93
CA ARG A 90 -9.59 -1.08 11.59
C ARG A 90 -9.27 0.26 12.27
N ASN A 91 -8.93 0.24 13.56
CA ASN A 91 -8.56 1.44 14.31
C ASN A 91 -7.32 2.10 13.69
N SER A 92 -6.31 1.32 13.29
CA SER A 92 -5.11 1.83 12.61
C SER A 92 -5.43 2.54 11.29
N TYR A 93 -6.40 2.03 10.51
CA TYR A 93 -6.84 2.73 9.30
C TYR A 93 -7.52 4.06 9.62
N ALA A 94 -8.38 4.08 10.64
CA ALA A 94 -9.05 5.30 11.09
C ALA A 94 -8.04 6.35 11.57
N ASP A 95 -7.06 5.94 12.38
CA ASP A 95 -6.00 6.81 12.90
C ASP A 95 -5.16 7.39 11.76
N PHE A 96 -4.77 6.55 10.79
CA PHE A 96 -4.05 7.01 9.60
C PHE A 96 -4.85 8.07 8.82
N LEU A 97 -6.15 7.84 8.63
CA LEU A 97 -7.01 8.76 7.89
C LEU A 97 -7.22 10.08 8.64
N LEU A 98 -7.52 10.03 9.93
CA LEU A 98 -7.70 11.21 10.79
C LEU A 98 -6.42 12.04 10.85
N ARG A 99 -5.26 11.38 10.96
CA ARG A 99 -3.97 12.08 11.01
C ARG A 99 -3.64 12.84 9.72
N ASN A 100 -3.97 12.27 8.56
CA ASN A 100 -3.44 12.75 7.27
C ASN A 100 -4.46 13.49 6.41
N PHE A 101 -5.78 13.32 6.65
CA PHE A 101 -6.82 13.81 5.73
C PHE A 101 -7.96 14.58 6.40
N THR A 102 -8.01 14.70 7.72
CA THR A 102 -8.94 15.62 8.38
C THR A 102 -8.24 16.93 8.76
N ARG A 103 -8.86 18.04 8.38
CA ARG A 103 -8.56 19.41 8.81
C ARG A 103 -9.64 19.90 9.74
#